data_AF-A0A7S2FNE4-F1
#
_entry.id   AF-A0A7S2FNE4-F1
#
_cell.length_a   1.000
_cell.length_b   1.000
_cell.length_c   1.000
_cell.angle_alpha   90.00
_cell.angle_beta   90.00
_cell.angle_gamma   90.00
#
_symmetry.space_group_name_H-M   'P 1'
#
loop_
_entity.id
_entity.type
_entity.pdbx_description
1 polymer ?
#
loop_
_entity_poly.entity_id
_entity_poly.type
_entity_poly.pdbx_seq_one_letter_code
_entity_poly.pdbx_strand_id
1 'polypeptide(L)'
;MSVSKKPRATLHDTDFRQNSRIQEAVNKAASTDQVANELLQDSDNLALIETELRGIGLTSWKSNWQAAACVSLVRGRNTFVHQPTGSGKSLVWLLAALTLAKMGRTGVTIVVFPLIALLRDQFHRITKYKFDDEHAAVAIDH
;
A
#
# COMPACT_ATOMS: atom_id res chain seq x y z
N MET A 1 48.40 22.31 7.15
CA MET A 1 47.20 21.44 7.14
C MET A 1 46.22 21.97 8.17
N SER A 2 45.05 22.45 7.77
CA SER A 2 43.92 22.75 8.67
C SER A 2 42.65 22.28 7.96
N VAL A 3 42.02 21.22 8.48
CA VAL A 3 40.78 20.67 7.94
C VAL A 3 39.63 21.39 8.63
N SER A 4 38.97 22.29 7.91
CA SER A 4 37.74 22.96 8.33
C SER A 4 36.60 21.94 8.43
N LYS A 5 36.23 21.53 9.64
CA LYS A 5 35.00 20.75 9.89
C LYS A 5 33.79 21.64 9.60
N LYS A 6 33.05 21.34 8.52
CA LYS A 6 31.71 21.91 8.31
C LYS A 6 30.78 21.50 9.47
N PRO A 7 29.90 22.39 9.94
CA PRO A 7 29.01 22.09 11.06
C PRO A 7 27.98 21.03 10.63
N ARG A 8 27.78 20.05 11.51
CA ARG A 8 26.76 19.00 11.39
C ARG A 8 25.40 19.64 11.61
N ALA A 9 24.54 19.65 10.61
CA ALA A 9 23.18 20.17 10.74
C ALA A 9 22.43 19.38 11.82
N THR A 10 22.19 20.02 12.96
CA THR A 10 21.21 19.57 13.95
C THR A 10 19.83 19.88 13.39
N LEU A 11 19.10 18.85 12.99
CA LEU A 11 17.69 18.93 12.65
C LEU A 11 16.95 19.45 13.88
N HIS A 12 16.62 20.74 13.88
CA HIS A 12 15.74 21.32 14.88
C HIS A 12 14.31 20.82 14.63
N ASP A 13 13.56 20.55 15.71
CA ASP A 13 12.16 20.10 15.77
C ASP A 13 11.12 20.97 15.01
N THR A 14 11.57 21.95 14.23
CA THR A 14 10.72 22.90 13.50
C THR A 14 10.12 22.33 12.22
N ASP A 15 10.64 21.23 11.66
CA ASP A 15 10.08 20.59 10.46
C ASP A 15 8.81 19.75 10.72
N PHE A 16 8.51 19.39 11.98
CA PHE A 16 7.35 18.56 12.28
C PHE A 16 6.03 19.36 12.39
N ARG A 17 6.09 20.67 12.65
CA ARG A 17 4.89 21.52 12.82
C ARG A 17 4.19 21.91 11.52
N GLN A 18 4.86 21.82 10.37
CA GLN A 18 4.25 22.04 9.05
C GLN A 18 3.31 20.88 8.61
N ASN A 19 3.37 19.72 9.28
CA ASN A 19 2.54 18.56 8.94
C ASN A 19 1.10 18.63 9.47
N SER A 20 0.72 19.60 10.32
CA SER A 20 -0.65 19.65 10.87
C SER A 20 -1.72 19.89 9.80
N ARG A 21 -1.44 20.72 8.80
CA ARG A 21 -2.36 20.97 7.66
C ARG A 21 -2.51 19.77 6.73
N ILE A 22 -1.40 19.05 6.52
CA ILE A 22 -1.42 17.80 5.75
C ILE A 22 -2.22 16.75 6.52
N GLN A 23 -1.99 16.61 7.83
CA GLN A 23 -2.76 15.70 8.67
C GLN A 23 -4.24 16.09 8.76
N GLU A 24 -4.57 17.37 8.86
CA GLU A 24 -5.96 17.85 8.82
C GLU A 24 -6.62 17.57 7.47
N ALA A 25 -5.94 17.82 6.35
CA ALA A 25 -6.46 17.52 5.02
C ALA A 25 -6.64 15.99 4.81
N VAL A 26 -5.69 15.18 5.29
CA VAL A 26 -5.76 13.72 5.27
C VAL A 26 -6.92 13.22 6.14
N ASN A 27 -7.05 13.71 7.38
CA ASN A 27 -8.12 13.32 8.30
C ASN A 27 -9.50 13.76 7.79
N LYS A 28 -9.59 14.94 7.17
CA LYS A 28 -10.81 15.44 6.53
C LYS A 28 -11.23 14.58 5.33
N ALA A 29 -10.26 14.08 4.55
CA ALA A 29 -10.52 13.19 3.42
C ALA A 29 -10.75 11.71 3.84
N ALA A 30 -10.26 11.32 5.01
CA ALA A 30 -10.27 9.94 5.50
C ALA A 30 -11.38 9.64 6.53
N SER A 31 -12.43 10.48 6.63
CA SER A 31 -13.53 10.20 7.55
C SER A 31 -14.12 8.81 7.26
N THR A 32 -14.28 7.99 8.30
CA THR A 32 -14.70 6.59 8.21
C THR A 32 -16.00 6.42 7.42
N ASP A 33 -16.90 7.39 7.52
CA ASP A 33 -18.20 7.41 6.83
C ASP A 33 -18.06 7.64 5.33
N GLN A 34 -17.11 8.47 4.88
CA GLN A 34 -16.86 8.67 3.44
C GLN A 34 -16.23 7.44 2.80
N VAL A 35 -15.27 6.82 3.49
CA VAL A 35 -14.62 5.58 3.06
C VAL A 35 -15.63 4.44 2.94
N ALA A 36 -16.51 4.29 3.94
CA ALA A 36 -17.57 3.28 3.91
C ALA A 36 -18.57 3.53 2.76
N ASN A 37 -18.95 4.78 2.53
CA ASN A 37 -19.89 5.13 1.46
C ASN A 37 -19.29 4.88 0.07
N GLU A 38 -18.00 5.18 -0.12
CA GLU A 38 -17.30 4.87 -1.37
C GLU A 38 -17.19 3.37 -1.64
N LEU A 39 -16.96 2.56 -0.60
CA LEU A 39 -16.96 1.10 -0.70
C LEU A 39 -18.33 0.53 -1.08
N LEU A 40 -19.41 1.07 -0.48
CA LEU A 40 -20.78 0.66 -0.81
C LEU A 40 -21.15 0.99 -2.27
N GLN A 41 -20.60 2.07 -2.81
CA GLN A 41 -20.80 2.48 -4.21
C GLN A 41 -20.01 1.63 -5.21
N ASP A 42 -19.11 0.76 -4.76
CA ASP A 42 -18.31 -0.13 -5.62
C ASP A 42 -18.34 -1.58 -5.15
N SER A 43 -19.56 -2.09 -4.96
CA SER A 43 -19.79 -3.47 -4.53
C SER A 43 -19.11 -4.50 -5.44
N ASP A 44 -19.03 -4.23 -6.74
CA ASP A 44 -18.51 -5.17 -7.72
C ASP A 44 -16.98 -5.32 -7.60
N ASN A 45 -16.23 -4.20 -7.56
CA ASN A 45 -14.79 -4.29 -7.34
C ASN A 45 -14.49 -4.81 -5.95
N LEU A 46 -15.27 -4.43 -4.93
CA LEU A 46 -15.09 -4.94 -3.58
C LEU A 46 -15.26 -6.46 -3.51
N ALA A 47 -16.29 -7.01 -4.15
CA ALA A 47 -16.52 -8.46 -4.18
C ALA A 47 -15.38 -9.22 -4.89
N LEU A 48 -14.84 -8.67 -5.98
CA LEU A 48 -13.68 -9.24 -6.67
C LEU A 48 -12.44 -9.22 -5.76
N ILE A 49 -12.16 -8.09 -5.11
CA ILE A 49 -11.02 -7.97 -4.20
C ILE A 49 -11.18 -8.91 -3.00
N GLU A 50 -12.39 -9.08 -2.47
CA GLU A 50 -12.67 -10.05 -1.40
C GLU A 50 -12.49 -11.50 -1.85
N THR A 51 -12.79 -11.80 -3.11
CA THR A 51 -12.49 -13.11 -3.71
C THR A 51 -10.99 -13.34 -3.74
N GLU A 52 -10.19 -12.34 -4.11
CA GLU A 52 -8.73 -12.41 -4.08
C GLU A 52 -8.16 -12.55 -2.67
N LEU A 53 -8.71 -11.80 -1.71
CA LEU A 53 -8.34 -11.89 -0.31
C LEU A 53 -8.50 -13.32 0.21
N ARG A 54 -9.61 -13.98 -0.13
CA ARG A 54 -9.86 -15.38 0.21
C ARG A 54 -8.95 -16.34 -0.57
N GLY A 55 -8.68 -16.05 -1.84
CA GLY A 55 -7.77 -16.84 -2.68
C GLY A 55 -6.36 -16.95 -2.10
N ILE A 56 -5.84 -15.86 -1.53
CA ILE A 56 -4.54 -15.85 -0.85
C ILE A 56 -4.59 -16.42 0.59
N GLY A 57 -5.76 -16.85 1.07
CA GLY A 57 -5.95 -17.50 2.36
C GLY A 57 -6.30 -16.57 3.53
N LEU A 58 -6.75 -15.32 3.28
CA LEU A 58 -7.21 -14.39 4.30
C LEU A 58 -8.74 -14.32 4.32
N THR A 59 -9.36 -14.31 5.50
CA THR A 59 -10.83 -14.33 5.63
C THR A 59 -11.45 -12.97 5.92
N SER A 60 -10.65 -11.98 6.32
CA SER A 60 -11.13 -10.64 6.65
C SER A 60 -10.05 -9.56 6.48
N TRP A 61 -10.53 -8.33 6.27
CA TRP A 61 -9.70 -7.13 6.32
C TRP A 61 -9.30 -6.81 7.76
N LYS A 62 -8.12 -6.21 7.95
CA LYS A 62 -7.75 -5.66 9.26
C LYS A 62 -8.47 -4.34 9.55
N SER A 63 -8.90 -3.65 8.50
CA SER A 63 -9.50 -2.32 8.58
C SER A 63 -10.13 -1.89 7.25
N ASN A 64 -11.19 -1.09 7.30
CA ASN A 64 -11.92 -0.61 6.12
C ASN A 64 -11.05 0.22 5.16
N TRP A 65 -10.06 0.95 5.65
CA TRP A 65 -9.18 1.74 4.79
C TRP A 65 -8.37 0.88 3.81
N GLN A 66 -8.08 -0.38 4.16
CA GLN A 66 -7.36 -1.28 3.25
C GLN A 66 -8.21 -1.61 2.04
N ALA A 67 -9.47 -1.99 2.27
CA ALA A 67 -10.42 -2.28 1.21
C ALA A 67 -10.60 -1.06 0.29
N ALA A 68 -10.79 0.13 0.88
CA ALA A 68 -10.98 1.34 0.10
C ALA A 68 -9.74 1.74 -0.72
N ALA A 69 -8.54 1.58 -0.14
CA ALA A 69 -7.31 1.81 -0.87
C ALA A 69 -7.14 0.83 -2.03
N CYS A 70 -7.49 -0.45 -1.85
CA CYS A 70 -7.49 -1.44 -2.93
C CYS A 70 -8.47 -1.05 -4.05
N VAL A 71 -9.72 -0.73 -3.71
CA VAL A 71 -10.74 -0.30 -4.69
C VAL A 71 -10.24 0.93 -5.45
N SER A 72 -9.64 1.89 -4.75
CA SER A 72 -9.07 3.09 -5.38
C SER A 72 -7.96 2.76 -6.39
N LEU A 73 -7.07 1.82 -6.07
CA LEU A 73 -6.02 1.37 -6.99
C LEU A 73 -6.57 0.59 -8.18
N VAL A 74 -7.55 -0.31 -7.97
CA VAL A 74 -8.17 -1.10 -9.04
C VAL A 74 -8.92 -0.20 -10.05
N ARG A 75 -9.50 0.90 -9.56
CA ARG A 75 -10.07 2.00 -10.36
C ARG A 75 -9.03 2.80 -11.15
N GLY A 76 -7.73 2.55 -10.95
CA GLY A 76 -6.65 3.28 -11.61
C GLY A 76 -6.39 4.67 -11.01
N ARG A 77 -6.77 4.91 -9.74
CA ARG A 77 -6.55 6.20 -9.08
C ARG A 77 -5.25 6.25 -8.29
N ASN A 78 -4.59 7.41 -8.35
CA ASN A 78 -3.44 7.71 -7.51
C ASN A 78 -3.88 7.74 -6.04
N THR A 79 -3.32 6.83 -5.24
CA THR A 79 -3.77 6.61 -3.86
C THR A 79 -2.59 6.77 -2.91
N PHE A 80 -2.68 7.74 -2.00
CA PHE A 80 -1.72 7.94 -0.93
C PHE A 80 -2.26 7.35 0.37
N VAL A 81 -1.52 6.44 0.99
CA VAL A 81 -1.93 5.79 2.24
C VAL A 81 -1.02 6.23 3.38
N HIS A 82 -1.57 7.05 4.28
CA HIS A 82 -0.89 7.42 5.52
C HIS A 82 -1.39 6.55 6.67
N GLN A 83 -0.62 5.54 7.05
CA GLN A 83 -0.97 4.60 8.13
C GLN A 83 0.30 4.18 8.91
N PRO A 84 0.21 3.82 10.19
CA PRO A 84 1.36 3.42 11.01
C PRO A 84 1.96 2.08 10.57
N THR A 85 3.23 1.81 10.89
CA THR A 85 3.88 0.52 10.62
C THR A 85 3.07 -0.65 11.20
N GLY A 86 3.11 -1.82 10.55
CA GLY A 86 2.32 -2.99 10.97
C GLY A 86 0.84 -2.96 10.57
N SER A 87 0.30 -1.84 10.08
CA SER A 87 -1.10 -1.71 9.67
C SER A 87 -1.50 -2.59 8.47
N GLY A 88 -0.54 -3.22 7.78
CA GLY A 88 -0.82 -4.09 6.64
C GLY A 88 -0.93 -3.37 5.29
N LYS A 89 -0.28 -2.21 5.12
CA LYS A 89 -0.21 -1.49 3.83
C LYS A 89 0.23 -2.35 2.65
N SER A 90 1.15 -3.30 2.87
CA SER A 90 1.64 -4.17 1.80
C SER A 90 0.55 -5.02 1.15
N LEU A 91 -0.50 -5.35 1.91
CA LEU A 91 -1.62 -6.14 1.40
C LEU A 91 -2.39 -5.37 0.30
N VAL A 92 -2.39 -4.04 0.37
CA VAL A 92 -3.17 -3.20 -0.54
C VAL A 92 -2.68 -3.30 -1.97
N TRP A 93 -1.38 -3.10 -2.19
CA TRP A 93 -0.82 -3.21 -3.54
C TRP A 93 -0.82 -4.65 -4.05
N LEU A 94 -0.65 -5.64 -3.15
CA LEU A 94 -0.67 -7.05 -3.52
C LEU A 94 -2.05 -7.45 -4.05
N LEU A 95 -3.12 -7.17 -3.29
CA LEU A 95 -4.48 -7.49 -3.71
C LEU A 95 -4.89 -6.71 -4.95
N ALA A 96 -4.50 -5.43 -5.06
CA ALA A 96 -4.75 -4.67 -6.27
C ALA A 96 -4.09 -5.33 -7.50
N ALA A 97 -2.83 -5.77 -7.40
CA ALA A 97 -2.14 -6.44 -8.49
C ALA A 97 -2.83 -7.74 -8.93
N LEU A 98 -3.21 -8.60 -7.98
CA LEU A 98 -3.92 -9.85 -8.26
C LEU A 98 -5.30 -9.61 -8.87
N THR A 99 -6.05 -8.65 -8.31
CA THR A 99 -7.38 -8.31 -8.81
C THR A 99 -7.31 -7.80 -10.25
N LEU A 100 -6.36 -6.91 -10.55
CA LEU A 100 -6.16 -6.38 -11.90
C LEU A 100 -5.79 -7.50 -12.89
N ALA A 101 -4.93 -8.44 -12.49
CA ALA A 101 -4.57 -9.60 -13.31
C ALA A 101 -5.80 -10.47 -13.62
N LYS A 102 -6.62 -10.82 -12.61
CA LYS A 102 -7.84 -11.61 -12.81
C LYS A 102 -8.93 -10.90 -13.60
N MET A 103 -8.95 -9.57 -13.59
CA MET A 103 -9.80 -8.77 -14.49
C MET A 103 -9.34 -8.81 -15.95
N GLY A 104 -8.29 -9.57 -16.28
CA GLY A 104 -7.74 -9.67 -17.64
C GLY A 104 -6.94 -8.45 -18.05
N ARG A 105 -6.55 -7.56 -17.11
CA ARG A 105 -5.70 -6.42 -17.44
C ARG A 105 -4.26 -6.89 -17.56
N THR A 106 -3.74 -6.83 -18.77
CA THR A 106 -2.32 -7.08 -19.02
C THR A 106 -1.49 -5.90 -18.49
N GLY A 107 -0.51 -6.20 -17.64
CA GLY A 107 0.31 -5.15 -17.04
C GLY A 107 1.28 -5.70 -16.00
N VAL A 108 2.18 -4.82 -15.53
CA VAL A 108 3.16 -5.13 -14.50
C VAL A 108 2.97 -4.16 -13.33
N THR A 109 2.84 -4.70 -12.12
CA THR A 109 2.88 -3.90 -10.89
C THR A 109 4.32 -3.75 -10.44
N ILE A 110 4.82 -2.51 -10.44
CA ILE A 110 6.18 -2.20 -9.97
C ILE A 110 6.09 -1.70 -8.53
N VAL A 111 6.80 -2.36 -7.62
CA VAL A 111 6.90 -1.97 -6.21
C VAL A 111 8.33 -1.59 -5.89
N VAL A 112 8.54 -0.32 -5.52
CA VAL A 112 9.87 0.23 -5.24
C VAL A 112 10.15 0.22 -3.75
N PHE A 113 11.26 -0.39 -3.35
CA PHE A 113 11.75 -0.38 -1.97
C PHE A 113 13.02 0.47 -1.86
N PRO A 114 13.19 1.25 -0.78
CA PRO A 114 14.40 2.03 -0.59
C PRO A 114 15.61 1.17 -0.19
N LEU A 115 15.40 -0.05 0.31
CA LEU A 115 16.44 -0.96 0.79
C LEU A 115 16.20 -2.38 0.30
N ILE A 116 17.26 -3.07 -0.12
CA ILE A 116 17.21 -4.49 -0.55
C ILE A 116 16.71 -5.39 0.60
N ALA A 117 17.10 -5.09 1.85
CA ALA A 117 16.60 -5.84 3.01
C ALA A 117 15.07 -5.80 3.11
N LEU A 118 14.45 -4.64 2.85
CA LEU A 118 13.00 -4.50 2.87
C LEU A 118 12.34 -5.26 1.71
N LEU A 119 12.94 -5.22 0.52
CA LEU A 119 12.48 -6.02 -0.63
C LEU A 119 12.45 -7.51 -0.26
N ARG A 120 13.56 -8.04 0.28
CA ARG A 120 13.66 -9.45 0.67
C ARG A 120 12.63 -9.82 1.73
N ASP A 121 12.45 -8.98 2.76
CA ASP A 121 11.44 -9.22 3.79
C ASP A 121 10.02 -9.23 3.22
N GLN A 122 9.70 -8.33 2.28
CA GLN A 122 8.39 -8.34 1.62
C GLN A 122 8.22 -9.57 0.72
N PHE A 123 9.24 -9.93 -0.05
CA PHE A 123 9.21 -11.09 -0.94
C PHE A 123 8.97 -12.38 -0.15
N HIS A 124 9.71 -12.61 0.94
CA HIS A 124 9.51 -13.77 1.82
C HIS A 124 8.13 -13.82 2.48
N ARG A 125 7.47 -12.68 2.68
CA ARG A 125 6.10 -12.65 3.21
C ARG A 125 5.09 -13.01 2.14
N ILE A 126 5.32 -12.56 0.91
CA ILE A 126 4.43 -12.74 -0.22
C ILE A 126 4.42 -14.20 -0.63
N THR A 127 5.58 -14.85 -0.74
CA THR A 127 5.70 -16.27 -1.11
C THR A 127 5.00 -17.25 -0.15
N LYS A 128 4.55 -16.79 1.03
CA LYS A 128 3.74 -17.59 1.95
C LYS A 128 2.26 -17.62 1.57
N TYR A 129 1.81 -16.68 0.74
CA TYR A 129 0.46 -16.69 0.21
C TYR A 129 0.35 -17.71 -0.91
N LYS A 130 -0.87 -18.23 -1.10
CA LYS A 130 -1.17 -19.12 -2.22
C LYS A 130 -1.32 -18.27 -3.48
N PHE A 131 -0.39 -18.43 -4.42
CA PHE A 131 -0.53 -17.90 -5.77
C PHE A 131 -0.83 -19.05 -6.71
N ASP A 132 -1.76 -18.83 -7.63
CA ASP A 132 -1.97 -19.72 -8.77
C ASP A 132 -0.77 -19.57 -9.74
N ASP A 133 -0.47 -20.60 -10.53
CA ASP A 133 0.72 -20.67 -11.41
C ASP A 133 0.82 -19.49 -12.41
N GLU A 134 -0.28 -18.78 -12.67
CA GLU A 134 -0.34 -17.60 -13.53
C GLU A 134 0.28 -16.34 -12.90
N HIS A 135 0.50 -16.31 -11.58
CA HIS A 135 1.00 -15.14 -10.86
C HIS A 135 2.44 -15.35 -10.41
N ALA A 136 3.39 -14.85 -11.21
CA ALA A 136 4.80 -14.84 -10.85
C ALA A 136 5.19 -13.52 -10.15
N ALA A 137 5.73 -13.63 -8.92
CA ALA A 137 6.40 -12.51 -8.26
C ALA A 137 7.91 -12.64 -8.49
N VAL A 138 8.54 -11.58 -9.02
CA VAL A 138 10.00 -11.52 -9.23
C VAL A 138 10.58 -10.39 -8.39
N ALA A 139 11.60 -10.70 -7.59
CA ALA A 139 12.41 -9.70 -6.92
C ALA A 139 13.65 -9.41 -7.76
N ILE A 140 13.88 -8.15 -8.08
CA ILE A 140 15.07 -7.68 -8.81
C ILE A 140 15.92 -6.90 -7.82
N ASP A 141 17.16 -7.32 -7.59
CA ASP A 141 18.17 -6.54 -6.89
C ASP A 141 19.26 -6.04 -7.86
N HIS A 142 19.81 -4.86 -7.56
CA HIS A 142 20.88 -4.19 -8.30
C HIS A 142 21.99 -3.81 -7.33
#